data_AF-A0A540LCP7-F1
#
_entry.id   AF-A0A540LCP7-F1
#
_cell.length_a   1.000
_cell.length_b   1.000
_cell.length_c   1.000
_cell.angle_alpha   90.00
_cell.angle_beta   90.00
_cell.angle_gamma   90.00
#
_symmetry.space_group_name_H-M   'P 1'
#
loop_
_entity.id
_entity.type
_entity.pdbx_description
1 polymer ?
#
loop_
_entity_poly.entity_id
_entity_poly.type
_entity_poly.pdbx_seq_one_letter_code
_entity_poly.pdbx_strand_id
1 'polypeptide(L)'
;MLEKYFPPSFFDIMVHLTIHLAREARLCGPVHYRWMYPFERFMKVLKGYVRNRAQPEGSVAECVLADECVKFCSKYVQQAENIGLRHNRYEDESIVIGNPISAGVTMTMSSEMYSIAHRYILFNSSEAEPYRE
;
A
#
# COMPACT_ATOMS: atom_id res chain seq x y z
N MET A 1 26.16 33.07 -33.81
CA MET A 1 26.41 32.32 -32.56
C MET A 1 27.61 33.00 -31.93
N LEU A 2 27.59 33.33 -30.63
CA LEU A 2 28.67 34.06 -29.95
C LEU A 2 30.04 33.39 -30.14
N GLU A 3 30.04 32.07 -30.35
CA GLU A 3 31.20 31.25 -30.72
C GLU A 3 31.99 31.71 -31.95
N LYS A 4 31.38 32.52 -32.83
CA LYS A 4 32.11 33.10 -33.97
C LYS A 4 32.97 34.31 -33.60
N TYR A 5 32.76 34.88 -32.42
CA TYR A 5 33.36 36.16 -32.00
C TYR A 5 34.31 36.03 -30.81
N PHE A 6 34.22 34.94 -30.04
CA PHE A 6 35.06 34.70 -28.85
C PHE A 6 35.93 33.45 -29.02
N PRO A 7 37.13 33.41 -28.43
CA PRO A 7 38.00 32.25 -28.49
C PRO A 7 37.36 31.03 -27.80
N PRO A 8 37.65 29.79 -28.23
CA PRO A 8 37.08 28.58 -27.63
C PRO A 8 37.28 28.47 -26.11
N SER A 9 38.37 29.03 -25.58
CA SER A 9 38.67 29.07 -24.15
C SER A 9 37.70 29.90 -23.31
N PHE A 10 36.89 30.77 -23.95
CA PHE A 10 35.85 31.56 -23.29
C PHE A 10 34.55 30.76 -23.08
N PHE A 11 34.32 29.71 -23.90
CA PHE A 11 33.15 28.86 -23.78
C PHE A 11 33.47 27.67 -22.89
N ASP A 12 33.49 27.90 -21.59
CA ASP A 12 33.36 26.79 -20.65
C ASP A 12 31.98 26.13 -20.80
N ILE A 13 31.83 24.93 -20.25
CA ILE A 13 30.60 24.15 -20.38
C ILE A 13 29.37 24.88 -19.82
N MET A 14 29.55 25.79 -18.86
CA MET A 14 28.49 26.54 -18.22
C MET A 14 27.98 27.69 -19.11
N VAL A 15 28.91 28.44 -19.71
CA VAL A 15 28.60 29.56 -20.62
C VAL A 15 28.01 29.02 -21.93
N HIS A 16 28.61 27.97 -22.48
CA HIS A 16 28.14 27.33 -23.71
C HIS A 16 26.70 26.83 -23.55
N LEU A 17 26.44 26.02 -22.51
CA LEU A 17 25.12 25.44 -22.26
C LEU A 17 24.05 26.52 -22.06
N THR A 18 24.36 27.58 -21.30
CA THR A 18 23.39 28.68 -21.03
C THR A 18 22.99 29.42 -22.31
N ILE A 19 23.94 29.71 -23.20
CA ILE A 19 23.68 30.38 -24.49
C ILE A 19 22.82 29.49 -25.40
N HIS A 20 23.13 28.19 -25.44
CA HIS A 20 22.37 27.23 -26.25
C HIS A 20 20.96 27.02 -25.71
N LEU A 21 20.78 26.84 -24.39
CA LEU A 21 19.46 26.71 -23.77
C LEU A 21 18.59 27.95 -23.98
N ALA A 22 19.14 29.16 -23.83
CA ALA A 22 18.39 30.39 -24.08
C ALA A 22 17.97 30.51 -25.56
N ARG A 23 18.86 30.14 -26.48
CA ARG A 23 18.58 30.15 -27.91
C ARG A 23 17.54 29.08 -28.29
N GLU A 24 17.65 27.91 -27.71
CA GLU A 24 16.73 26.80 -27.90
C GLU A 24 15.35 27.12 -27.33
N ALA A 25 15.26 27.69 -26.13
CA ALA A 25 14.00 28.14 -25.55
C ALA A 25 13.34 29.26 -26.37
N ARG A 26 14.13 30.16 -26.96
CA ARG A 26 13.61 31.21 -27.85
C ARG A 26 13.06 30.66 -29.17
N LEU A 27 13.72 29.65 -29.74
CA LEU A 27 13.32 29.07 -31.03
C LEU A 27 12.19 28.05 -30.89
N CYS A 28 12.24 27.24 -29.84
CA CYS A 28 11.38 26.07 -29.69
C CYS A 28 10.37 26.22 -28.54
N GLY A 29 10.35 27.37 -27.86
CA GLY A 29 9.48 27.63 -26.73
C GLY A 29 9.94 26.95 -25.45
N PRO A 30 9.10 27.00 -24.39
CA PRO A 30 9.42 26.42 -23.10
C PRO A 30 9.79 24.93 -23.16
N VAL A 31 10.84 24.55 -22.43
CA VAL A 31 11.41 23.20 -22.41
C VAL A 31 10.38 22.13 -21.98
N HIS A 32 9.39 22.49 -21.17
CA HIS A 32 8.40 21.53 -20.65
C HIS A 32 7.58 20.83 -21.74
N TYR A 33 7.37 21.45 -22.90
CA TYR A 33 6.66 20.79 -24.02
C TYR A 33 7.55 19.89 -24.89
N ARG A 34 8.88 19.91 -24.66
CA ARG A 34 9.87 19.10 -25.41
C ARG A 34 10.57 18.06 -24.54
N TRP A 35 10.22 18.01 -23.25
CA TRP A 35 10.80 17.05 -22.34
C TRP A 35 10.22 15.65 -22.61
N MET A 36 11.03 14.74 -23.13
CA MET A 36 10.59 13.37 -23.42
C MET A 36 10.52 12.49 -22.16
N TYR A 37 11.19 12.89 -21.08
CA TYR A 37 11.32 12.06 -19.89
C TYR A 37 9.99 11.55 -19.30
N PRO A 38 8.89 12.34 -19.22
CA PRO A 38 7.61 11.81 -18.75
C PRO A 38 7.04 10.72 -19.66
N PHE A 39 7.17 10.89 -20.98
CA PHE A 39 6.72 9.92 -21.97
C PHE A 39 7.56 8.64 -21.93
N GLU A 40 8.88 8.76 -21.87
CA GLU A 40 9.79 7.62 -21.73
C GLU A 40 9.53 6.84 -20.45
N ARG A 41 9.31 7.54 -19.33
CA ARG A 41 8.97 6.92 -18.05
C ARG A 41 7.65 6.18 -18.11
N PHE A 42 6.64 6.76 -18.77
CA PHE A 42 5.35 6.11 -18.97
C PHE A 42 5.46 4.86 -19.87
N MET A 43 6.19 4.96 -20.99
CA MET A 43 6.45 3.83 -21.89
C MET A 43 7.19 2.68 -21.18
N LYS A 44 8.13 3.00 -20.27
CA LYS A 44 8.79 1.99 -19.44
C LYS A 44 7.80 1.22 -18.57
N VAL A 45 6.79 1.89 -18.01
CA VAL A 45 5.73 1.24 -17.22
C VAL A 45 4.87 0.35 -18.11
N LEU A 46 4.38 0.86 -19.24
CA LEU A 46 3.56 0.08 -20.18
C LEU A 46 4.30 -1.15 -20.70
N LYS A 47 5.60 -1.05 -20.95
CA LYS A 47 6.43 -2.19 -21.34
C LYS A 47 6.44 -3.31 -20.29
N GLY A 48 6.34 -2.95 -19.01
CA GLY A 48 6.20 -3.91 -17.91
C GLY A 48 4.84 -4.62 -17.87
N TYR A 49 3.81 -4.05 -18.48
CA TYR A 49 2.47 -4.64 -18.55
C TYR A 49 2.30 -5.68 -19.66
N VAL A 50 3.20 -5.71 -20.65
CA VAL A 50 3.17 -6.70 -21.74
C VAL A 50 3.70 -8.06 -21.25
N ARG A 51 2.84 -8.83 -20.60
CA ARG A 51 3.07 -10.21 -20.15
C ARG A 51 2.79 -11.23 -21.26
N ASN A 52 1.78 -10.97 -22.09
CA ASN A 52 1.49 -11.76 -23.28
C ASN A 52 1.90 -11.01 -24.56
N ARG A 53 2.99 -11.45 -25.20
CA ARG A 53 3.49 -10.81 -26.43
C ARG A 53 2.67 -11.15 -27.68
N ALA A 54 1.84 -12.19 -27.65
CA ALA A 54 0.96 -12.52 -28.78
C ALA A 54 -0.23 -11.54 -28.87
N GLN A 55 -0.58 -10.89 -27.75
CA GLN A 55 -1.66 -9.89 -27.66
C GLN A 55 -1.25 -8.75 -26.70
N PRO A 56 -0.31 -7.89 -27.11
CA PRO A 56 0.27 -6.89 -26.24
C PRO A 56 -0.73 -5.85 -25.75
N GLU A 57 -1.68 -5.43 -26.59
CA GLU A 57 -2.72 -4.46 -26.24
C GLU A 57 -3.66 -5.01 -25.15
N GLY A 58 -4.09 -6.28 -25.30
CA GLY A 58 -4.91 -6.95 -24.31
C GLY A 58 -4.18 -7.12 -22.98
N SER A 59 -2.91 -7.49 -23.02
CA SER A 59 -2.06 -7.62 -21.83
C SER A 59 -1.90 -6.29 -21.08
N VAL A 60 -1.77 -5.18 -21.82
CA VAL A 60 -1.70 -3.84 -21.22
C VAL A 60 -3.04 -3.44 -20.61
N ALA A 61 -4.15 -3.63 -21.34
CA ALA A 61 -5.48 -3.30 -20.87
C ALA A 61 -5.86 -4.03 -19.57
N GLU A 62 -5.54 -5.32 -19.47
CA GLU A 62 -5.76 -6.12 -18.27
C GLU A 62 -4.96 -5.58 -17.07
N CYS A 63 -3.67 -5.27 -17.26
CA CYS A 63 -2.83 -4.74 -16.18
C CYS A 63 -3.29 -3.35 -15.73
N VAL A 64 -3.72 -2.49 -16.66
CA VAL A 64 -4.25 -1.16 -16.34
C VAL A 64 -5.55 -1.30 -15.53
N LEU A 65 -6.46 -2.17 -15.94
CA LEU A 65 -7.69 -2.44 -15.20
C LEU A 65 -7.40 -2.93 -13.78
N ALA A 66 -6.46 -3.87 -13.63
CA ALA A 66 -6.05 -4.36 -12.31
C ALA A 66 -5.47 -3.24 -11.44
N ASP A 67 -4.61 -2.39 -11.98
CA ASP A 67 -4.01 -1.26 -11.27
C ASP A 67 -5.06 -0.21 -10.86
N GLU A 68 -6.03 0.08 -11.73
CA GLU A 68 -7.17 0.96 -11.41
C GLU A 68 -8.06 0.38 -10.30
N CYS A 69 -8.36 -0.91 -10.35
CA CYS A 69 -9.10 -1.61 -9.30
C CYS A 69 -8.38 -1.53 -7.95
N VAL A 70 -7.06 -1.78 -7.91
CA VAL A 70 -6.27 -1.68 -6.68
C VAL A 70 -6.25 -0.24 -6.15
N LYS A 71 -6.06 0.76 -7.02
CA LYS A 71 -6.12 2.18 -6.64
C LYS A 71 -7.49 2.57 -6.10
N PHE A 72 -8.56 2.07 -6.70
CA PHE A 72 -9.93 2.31 -6.22
C PHE A 72 -10.14 1.69 -4.83
N CYS A 73 -9.78 0.41 -4.66
CA CYS A 73 -9.87 -0.28 -3.39
C CYS A 73 -9.03 0.41 -2.31
N SER A 74 -7.82 0.86 -2.63
CA SER A 74 -6.93 1.59 -1.72
C SER A 74 -7.59 2.87 -1.20
N LYS A 75 -8.19 3.68 -2.10
CA LYS A 75 -8.93 4.89 -1.71
C LYS A 75 -10.15 4.56 -0.85
N TYR A 76 -10.89 3.51 -1.21
CA TYR A 76 -12.05 3.06 -0.44
C TYR A 76 -11.67 2.63 0.98
N VAL A 77 -10.60 1.84 1.13
CA VAL A 77 -10.11 1.39 2.44
C VAL A 77 -9.69 2.60 3.30
N GLN A 78 -8.93 3.54 2.75
CA GLN A 78 -8.56 4.78 3.45
C GLN A 78 -9.79 5.59 3.89
N GLN A 79 -10.82 5.67 3.04
CA GLN A 79 -12.06 6.35 3.37
C GLN A 79 -12.84 5.61 4.47
N ALA A 80 -12.89 4.28 4.42
CA ALA A 80 -13.55 3.47 5.44
C ALA A 80 -12.86 3.59 6.81
N GLU A 81 -11.53 3.69 6.84
CA GLU A 81 -10.75 3.97 8.06
C GLU A 81 -11.12 5.33 8.66
N ASN A 82 -11.23 6.37 7.83
CA ASN A 82 -11.59 7.71 8.30
C ASN A 82 -13.02 7.82 8.85
N ILE A 83 -13.93 6.93 8.42
CA ILE A 83 -15.33 6.88 8.88
C ILE A 83 -15.48 5.97 10.11
N GLY A 84 -14.41 5.30 10.55
CA GLY A 84 -14.45 4.35 11.66
C GLY A 84 -15.12 3.01 11.29
N LEU A 85 -15.35 2.76 10.00
CA LEU A 85 -15.88 1.50 9.47
C LEU A 85 -14.74 0.48 9.27
N ARG A 86 -13.87 0.32 10.28
CA ARG A 86 -13.08 -0.90 10.34
C ARG A 86 -14.06 -2.05 10.51
N HIS A 87 -14.35 -2.72 9.41
CA HIS A 87 -14.90 -4.06 9.48
C HIS A 87 -13.79 -4.91 10.09
N ASN A 88 -13.86 -5.11 11.41
CA ASN A 88 -13.05 -6.03 12.18
C ASN A 88 -13.27 -7.45 11.64
N ARG A 89 -12.60 -7.76 10.54
CA ARG A 89 -12.50 -9.12 10.01
C ARG A 89 -11.03 -9.34 9.68
N TYR A 90 -10.37 -9.97 10.65
CA TYR A 90 -9.07 -10.63 10.50
C TYR A 90 -7.85 -9.74 10.44
N GLU A 91 -7.61 -8.95 11.47
CA GLU A 91 -6.25 -8.72 11.95
C GLU A 91 -6.27 -8.78 13.49
N ASP A 92 -6.39 -10.00 13.99
CA ASP A 92 -5.81 -10.32 15.29
C ASP A 92 -5.20 -11.72 15.19
N GLU A 93 -4.01 -11.79 14.58
CA GLU A 93 -3.11 -12.93 14.72
C GLU A 93 -2.59 -13.08 16.16
N SER A 94 -3.03 -12.23 17.11
CA SER A 94 -3.07 -12.63 18.50
C SER A 94 -4.46 -13.16 18.83
N ILE A 95 -4.65 -14.47 18.61
CA ILE A 95 -5.55 -15.24 19.49
C ILE A 95 -4.92 -15.13 20.88
N VAL A 96 -5.16 -14.02 21.56
CA VAL A 96 -4.96 -13.89 22.99
C VAL A 96 -5.95 -14.86 23.57
N ILE A 97 -5.46 -16.05 23.89
CA ILE A 97 -6.12 -17.07 24.70
C ILE A 97 -6.74 -16.33 25.90
N GLY A 98 -8.05 -16.07 25.86
CA GLY A 98 -8.75 -15.37 26.93
C GLY A 98 -9.83 -14.36 26.54
N ASN A 99 -9.91 -13.88 25.29
CA ASN A 99 -10.99 -12.97 24.92
C ASN A 99 -12.29 -13.75 24.56
N PRO A 100 -13.42 -13.48 25.23
CA PRO A 100 -14.68 -14.15 24.94
C PRO A 100 -15.20 -13.74 23.56
N ILE A 101 -15.63 -14.76 22.79
CA ILE A 101 -16.14 -14.62 21.41
C ILE A 101 -17.47 -13.83 21.36
N SER A 102 -18.15 -13.68 22.50
CA SER A 102 -19.41 -12.95 22.62
C SER A 102 -19.45 -12.10 23.89
N ALA A 103 -20.31 -11.07 23.88
CA ALA A 103 -20.66 -10.36 25.10
C ALA A 103 -21.23 -11.35 26.12
N GLY A 104 -20.59 -11.45 27.28
CA GLY A 104 -20.94 -12.43 28.31
C GLY A 104 -22.41 -12.30 28.73
N VAL A 105 -23.12 -13.42 28.71
CA VAL A 105 -24.49 -13.49 29.25
C VAL A 105 -24.38 -13.69 30.75
N THR A 106 -24.93 -12.74 31.53
CA THR A 106 -25.00 -12.89 32.99
C THR A 106 -26.03 -13.98 33.29
N MET A 107 -25.57 -15.12 33.80
CA MET A 107 -26.44 -16.22 34.20
C MET A 107 -26.46 -16.31 35.73
N THR A 108 -27.65 -16.33 36.32
CA THR A 108 -27.82 -16.61 37.74
C THR A 108 -27.64 -18.11 37.98
N MET A 109 -26.59 -18.49 38.70
CA MET A 109 -26.31 -19.88 39.03
C MET A 109 -27.14 -20.34 40.24
N SER A 110 -27.79 -21.50 40.13
CA SER A 110 -28.46 -22.13 41.28
C SER A 110 -27.43 -22.74 42.24
N SER A 111 -27.82 -22.98 43.50
CA SER A 111 -26.95 -23.63 44.49
C SER A 111 -26.42 -24.99 44.03
N GLU A 112 -27.23 -25.73 43.25
CA GLU A 112 -26.86 -27.03 42.69
C GLU A 112 -25.78 -26.87 41.62
N MET A 113 -25.91 -25.88 40.74
CA MET A 113 -24.92 -25.58 39.72
C MET A 113 -23.58 -25.16 40.32
N TYR A 114 -23.59 -24.40 41.42
CA TYR A 114 -22.37 -24.08 42.17
C TYR A 114 -21.69 -25.33 42.72
N SER A 115 -22.45 -26.28 43.29
CA SER A 115 -21.88 -27.54 43.77
C SER A 115 -21.24 -28.35 42.65
N ILE A 116 -21.86 -28.38 41.47
CA ILE A 116 -21.35 -29.09 40.30
C ILE A 116 -20.07 -28.42 39.79
N ALA A 117 -20.07 -27.09 39.62
CA ALA A 117 -18.91 -26.35 39.15
C ALA A 117 -17.72 -26.47 40.10
N HIS A 118 -17.98 -26.37 41.42
CA HIS A 118 -16.95 -26.53 42.44
C HIS A 118 -16.33 -27.92 42.42
N ARG A 119 -17.17 -28.97 42.31
CA ARG A 119 -16.70 -30.36 42.17
C ARG A 119 -15.91 -30.55 40.88
N TYR A 120 -16.37 -29.97 39.77
CA TYR A 120 -15.67 -30.06 38.49
C TYR A 120 -14.27 -29.46 38.56
N ILE A 121 -14.12 -28.27 39.13
CA ILE A 121 -12.83 -27.60 39.31
C ILE A 121 -11.92 -28.44 40.22
N LEU A 122 -12.45 -28.91 41.36
CA LEU A 122 -11.72 -29.76 42.28
C LEU A 122 -11.12 -30.99 41.60
N PHE A 123 -11.86 -31.67 40.71
CA PHE A 123 -11.43 -32.91 40.06
C PHE A 123 -10.70 -32.76 38.72
N ASN A 124 -10.74 -31.58 38.09
CA ASN A 124 -10.17 -31.36 36.76
C ASN A 124 -9.10 -30.27 36.69
N SER A 125 -8.85 -29.53 37.79
CA SER A 125 -7.72 -28.59 37.87
C SER A 125 -6.51 -29.25 38.54
N SER A 126 -5.33 -29.07 37.94
CA SER A 126 -4.03 -29.48 38.50
C SER A 126 -3.69 -28.69 39.76
N GLU A 127 -4.14 -27.46 39.88
CA GLU A 127 -3.91 -26.59 41.04
C GLU A 127 -4.70 -27.06 42.29
N ALA A 128 -5.77 -27.82 42.07
CA ALA A 128 -6.62 -28.35 43.11
C ALA A 128 -6.19 -29.74 43.62
N GLU A 129 -5.18 -30.37 43.01
CA GLU A 129 -4.64 -31.66 43.45
C GLU A 129 -4.25 -31.75 44.93
N PRO A 130 -3.61 -30.74 45.56
CA PRO A 130 -3.21 -30.84 46.96
C PRO A 130 -4.38 -30.79 47.96
N TYR A 131 -5.59 -30.44 47.50
CA TYR A 131 -6.80 -30.34 48.32
C TYR A 131 -7.75 -31.53 48.12
N ARG A 132 -7.33 -32.54 47.35
CA ARG A 132 -8.05 -33.81 47.22
C ARG A 132 -7.55 -34.75 48.31
N GLU A 133 -8.39 -35.01 49.31
CA GLU A 133 -8.18 -36.08 50.30
C GLU A 133 -8.42 -37.48 49.69
#